data_AF-A0ABD3JYL9-F1
#
_entry.id   AF-A0ABD3JYL9-F1
#
_cell.length_a   1.000
_cell.length_b   1.000
_cell.length_c   1.000
_cell.angle_alpha   90.00
_cell.angle_beta   90.00
_cell.angle_gamma   90.00
#
_symmetry.space_group_name_H-M   'P 1'
#
loop_
_entity.id
_entity.type
_entity.pdbx_description
1 polymer ?
#
loop_
_entity_poly.entity_id
_entity_poly.type
_entity_poly.pdbx_seq_one_letter_code
_entity_poly.pdbx_strand_id
1 'polypeptide(L)' 'MEVEAEQRDVNNVMCQLVDPEVTTLGPPMYLPLDVGPQQLQQMVNKLLNN' A
#
# COMPACT_ATOMS: atom_id res chain seq x y z
N MET A 1 -2.81 -30.56 -4.98
CA MET A 1 -3.87 -29.65 -4.51
C MET A 1 -3.43 -28.28 -4.98
N GLU A 2 -3.98 -27.86 -6.11
CA GLU A 2 -3.69 -26.56 -6.70
C GLU A 2 -4.25 -25.54 -5.72
N VAL A 3 -3.37 -24.72 -5.14
CA VAL A 3 -3.80 -23.58 -4.35
C VAL A 3 -4.31 -22.53 -5.34
N GLU A 4 -5.57 -22.68 -5.73
CA GLU A 4 -6.34 -21.58 -6.31
C GLU A 4 -6.42 -20.52 -5.21
N ALA A 5 -5.43 -19.63 -5.20
CA ALA A 5 -5.53 -18.37 -4.49
C ALA A 5 -6.78 -17.72 -5.07
N GLU A 6 -7.84 -17.63 -4.26
CA GLU A 6 -9.02 -16.84 -4.54
C GLU A 6 -8.52 -15.46 -4.97
N GLN A 7 -8.47 -15.24 -6.29
CA GLN A 7 -8.33 -13.92 -6.88
C GLN A 7 -9.65 -13.23 -6.58
N ARG A 8 -9.81 -12.80 -5.32
CA ARG A 8 -10.64 -11.64 -5.05
C ARG A 8 -10.11 -10.59 -6.01
N ASP A 9 -10.97 -10.01 -6.83
CA ASP A 9 -10.65 -8.79 -7.56
C ASP A 9 -10.29 -7.74 -6.50
N VAL A 10 -9.05 -7.76 -6.02
CA VAL A 10 -8.52 -6.78 -5.10
C VAL A 10 -8.35 -5.55 -5.97
N ASN A 11 -9.41 -4.75 -6.04
CA ASN A 11 -9.41 -3.49 -6.73
C ASN A 11 -8.22 -2.70 -6.18
N ASN A 12 -7.19 -2.53 -7.02
CA ASN A 12 -5.98 -1.83 -6.64
C ASN A 12 -6.05 -0.41 -7.17
N VAL A 13 -5.69 0.55 -6.32
CA VAL A 13 -5.63 1.96 -6.66
C VAL A 13 -4.18 2.41 -6.69
N MET A 14 -3.83 3.22 -7.69
CA MET A 14 -2.52 3.85 -7.74
C MET A 14 -2.51 5.02 -6.74
N CYS A 15 -1.58 4.99 -5.79
CA CYS A 15 -1.41 6.01 -4.78
C CYS A 15 0.02 6.55 -4.77
N GLN A 16 0.17 7.84 -4.50
CA GLN A 16 1.45 8.47 -4.18
C GLN A 16 1.43 8.87 -2.70
N LEU A 17 2.33 8.29 -1.91
CA LEU A 17 2.49 8.64 -0.50
C LEU A 17 3.35 9.90 -0.39
N VAL A 18 2.89 10.86 0.41
CA VAL A 18 3.58 12.13 0.69
C VAL A 18 3.59 12.39 2.19
N ASP A 19 4.60 13.11 2.66
CA ASP A 19 4.63 13.65 4.02
C ASP A 19 3.81 14.97 4.12
N PRO A 20 3.66 15.55 5.33
CA PRO A 20 2.96 16.84 5.49
C PRO A 20 3.60 18.02 4.76
N GLU A 21 4.89 17.93 4.43
CA GLU A 21 5.63 18.92 3.66
C GLU A 21 5.53 18.67 2.14
N VAL A 22 4.67 17.71 1.73
CA VAL A 22 4.42 17.32 0.34
C VAL A 22 5.65 16.66 -0.33
N THR A 23 6.57 16.12 0.46
CA THR A 23 7.70 15.32 -0.03
C THR A 23 7.24 13.89 -0.30
N THR A 24 7.55 13.35 -1.48
CA THR A 24 7.19 11.98 -1.85
C THR A 24 7.98 10.96 -1.03
N LEU A 25 7.28 10.02 -0.39
CA LEU A 25 7.87 8.94 0.42
C LEU A 25 8.39 7.74 -0.41
N GLY A 26 8.54 7.93 -1.73
CA GLY A 26 8.90 6.89 -2.69
C GLY A 26 8.15 7.05 -4.02
N PRO A 27 8.32 6.10 -4.94
CA PRO A 27 7.55 6.08 -6.20
C PRO A 27 6.06 5.77 -5.96
N PRO A 28 5.17 6.09 -6.92
CA PRO A 28 3.78 5.66 -6.87
C PRO A 28 3.66 4.14 -6.74
N MET A 29 2.67 3.68 -5.98
CA MET A 29 2.45 2.25 -5.75
C MET A 29 0.97 1.88 -5.80
N TYR A 30 0.70 0.62 -6.14
CA TYR A 30 -0.66 0.08 -6.10
C TYR A 30 -0.99 -0.41 -4.71
N LEU A 31 -2.09 0.09 -4.15
CA LEU A 31 -2.62 -0.33 -2.85
C LEU A 31 -3.97 -1.01 -3.04
N PRO A 32 -4.26 -2.09 -2.27
CA PRO A 32 -5.60 -2.63 -2.15
C PRO A 32 -6.59 -1.55 -1.71
N LEU A 33 -7.78 -1.51 -2.30
CA LEU A 33 -8.83 -0.54 -1.95
C LEU A 33 -9.29 -0.68 -0.48
N ASP A 34 -9.16 -1.87 0.08
CA ASP A 34 -9.52 -2.20 1.47
C ASP A 34 -8.36 -2.04 2.47
N VAL A 35 -7.25 -1.41 2.06
CA VAL A 35 -6.12 -1.16 2.95
C VAL A 35 -6.54 -0.25 4.11
N GLY A 36 -6.42 -0.75 5.34
CA GLY A 36 -6.75 -0.01 6.55
C GLY A 36 -5.60 0.87 7.05
N PRO A 37 -5.88 1.78 8.02
CA PRO A 37 -4.87 2.68 8.58
C PRO A 37 -3.66 1.96 9.19
N GLN A 38 -3.86 0.81 9.84
CA GLN A 38 -2.78 0.04 10.47
C GLN A 38 -1.83 -0.56 9.43
N GLN A 39 -2.38 -1.12 8.35
CA GLN A 39 -1.59 -1.66 7.24
C GLN A 39 -0.81 -0.55 6.52
N LEU A 40 -1.44 0.61 6.30
CA LEU A 40 -0.77 1.79 5.75
C LEU A 40 0.40 2.24 6.63
N GLN A 41 0.21 2.30 7.94
CA GLN A 41 1.27 2.69 8.87
C GLN A 41 2.47 1.73 8.79
N GLN A 42 2.22 0.41 8.81
CA GLN A 42 3.30 -0.58 8.68
C GLN A 42 4.06 -0.45 7.37
N MET A 43 3.36 -0.11 6.29
CA MET A 43 3.96 0.11 4.98
C MET A 43 4.83 1.38 4.97
N VAL A 44 4.32 2.49 5.49
CA VAL A 44 5.06 3.75 5.62
C VAL A 44 6.29 3.57 6.50
N ASN A 45 6.18 2.87 7.62
CA ASN A 45 7.32 2.60 8.50
C ASN A 45 8.43 1.83 7.77
N LYS A 46 8.08 0.82 6.95
CA LYS A 46 9.06 0.10 6.13
C LYS A 46 9.74 1.02 5.10
N LEU A 47 9.00 1.93 4.47
CA LEU A 47 9.55 2.90 3.52
C LEU A 47 10.52 3.87 4.21
N LEU A 48 10.19 4.28 5.43
CA LEU A 48 11.00 5.19 6.25
C LEU A 48 12.11 4.50 7.05
N ASN A 49 12.20 3.16 6.98
CA ASN A 49 13.09 2.35 7.84
C ASN A 49 12.90 2.63 9.35
N ASN A 50 11.63 2.76 9.78
CA ASN A 50 11.21 2.96 11.16
C ASN A 50 10.77 1.66 11.84
#